data_AF-A0A0K9PXD6-F1
#
_entry.id   AF-A0A0K9PXD6-F1
#
_cell.length_a   1.000
_cell.length_b   1.000
_cell.length_c   1.000
_cell.angle_alpha   90.00
_cell.angle_beta   90.00
_cell.angle_gamma   90.00
#
_symmetry.space_group_name_H-M   'P 1'
#
loop_
_entity.id
_entity.type
_entity.pdbx_description
1 polymer ?
#
loop_
_entity_poly.entity_id
_entity_poly.type
_entity_poly.pdbx_seq_one_letter_code
_entity_poly.pdbx_strand_id
1 'polypeptide(L)'
;MTKKINSVTDLKPLIHENSIFFDSLVESIPARFYLPTDDREKPWFQGLSRSAKASAKKESRENIKKARRDRLDPEKSSTTLDLLKKSIDAEREKRQNAEGVEAGENRTVTYEELRTRLRQKIDQLRSNRNAKSDENQDPAQEKKSGKRKREGEKEQKKVKLKLKEDEEEEEEEEEKKKELDPSSVDLTFGYVKIDDGKRKRKGLSKEKQLAKAEKLKEAKMDPEKGEIVSKKHSWSAAVSRATGVKVHDDPRILKESMRKEKKLREKHSEQWKERKETVNKLKSDRQKKRSDNISEKTQQKKARKIAKREKKLTRQSSGSKE
;
A
#
# COMPACT_ATOMS: atom_id res chain seq x y z
N MET A 1 51.69 -48.14 13.77
CA MET A 1 52.67 -47.11 13.34
C MET A 1 52.14 -45.74 13.74
N THR A 2 52.55 -45.25 14.90
CA THR A 2 52.19 -43.92 15.41
C THR A 2 53.13 -42.89 14.78
N LYS A 3 52.61 -42.04 13.89
CA LYS A 3 53.40 -40.95 13.29
C LYS A 3 53.78 -39.96 14.40
N LYS A 4 55.08 -39.85 14.70
CA LYS A 4 55.66 -38.74 15.49
C LYS A 4 55.36 -37.44 14.75
N ILE A 5 54.56 -36.57 15.37
CA ILE A 5 54.27 -35.22 14.89
C ILE A 5 55.45 -34.33 15.27
N ASN A 6 56.17 -33.81 14.28
CA ASN A 6 57.21 -32.81 14.47
C ASN A 6 56.53 -31.48 14.84
N SER A 7 56.75 -31.00 16.06
CA SER A 7 55.94 -29.97 16.74
C SER A 7 55.94 -28.56 16.14
N VAL A 8 56.82 -28.25 15.18
CA VAL A 8 56.94 -26.90 14.58
C VAL A 8 56.36 -26.84 13.16
N THR A 9 56.33 -27.96 12.43
CA THR A 9 55.85 -28.00 11.04
C THR A 9 54.33 -28.22 10.92
N ASP A 10 53.68 -28.71 11.98
CA ASP A 10 52.24 -29.08 11.99
C ASP A 10 51.33 -27.98 12.56
N LEU A 11 51.89 -26.85 13.01
CA LEU A 11 51.11 -25.73 13.55
C LEU A 11 50.35 -24.96 12.47
N LYS A 12 50.95 -24.80 11.28
CA LYS A 12 50.32 -24.10 10.16
C LYS A 12 49.03 -24.77 9.67
N PRO A 13 49.00 -26.10 9.40
CA PRO A 13 47.75 -26.77 9.02
C PRO A 13 46.72 -26.71 10.15
N LEU A 14 47.13 -26.90 11.42
CA LEU A 14 46.22 -26.81 12.56
C LEU A 14 45.59 -25.42 12.72
N ILE A 15 46.36 -24.34 12.55
CA ILE A 15 45.84 -22.96 12.58
C ILE A 15 44.86 -22.74 11.43
N HIS A 16 45.15 -23.28 10.25
CA HIS A 16 44.26 -23.17 9.10
C HIS A 16 42.94 -23.92 9.31
N GLU A 17 42.98 -25.16 9.82
CA GLU A 17 41.79 -25.94 10.17
C GLU A 17 40.93 -25.22 11.21
N ASN A 18 41.56 -24.69 12.26
CA ASN A 18 40.86 -23.90 13.27
C ASN A 18 40.25 -22.62 12.66
N SER A 19 40.95 -21.94 11.75
CA SER A 19 40.38 -20.74 11.08
C SER A 19 39.13 -21.07 10.26
N ILE A 20 39.14 -22.19 9.54
CA ILE A 20 37.98 -22.67 8.78
C ILE A 20 36.83 -23.03 9.73
N PHE A 21 37.14 -23.68 10.85
CA PHE A 21 36.13 -24.03 11.86
C PHE A 21 35.44 -22.78 12.42
N PHE A 22 36.19 -21.75 12.82
CA PHE A 22 35.62 -20.51 13.33
C PHE A 22 34.83 -19.74 12.26
N ASP A 23 35.31 -19.73 11.01
CA ASP A 23 34.57 -19.14 9.89
C ASP A 23 33.19 -19.81 9.72
N SER A 24 33.16 -21.15 9.71
CA SER A 24 31.90 -21.91 9.62
C SER A 24 30.94 -21.65 10.79
N LEU A 25 31.49 -21.43 11.99
CA LEU A 25 30.70 -21.11 13.18
C LEU A 25 30.06 -19.72 13.07
N VAL A 26 30.79 -18.73 12.55
CA VAL A 26 30.25 -17.37 12.32
C VAL A 26 29.21 -17.37 11.19
N GLU A 27 29.35 -18.23 10.19
CA GLU A 27 28.34 -18.42 9.14
C GLU A 27 27.03 -19.00 9.67
N SER A 28 27.10 -19.88 10.69
CA SER A 28 25.91 -20.50 11.27
C SER A 28 25.00 -19.51 12.02
N ILE A 29 25.55 -18.38 12.46
CA ILE A 29 24.84 -17.36 13.22
C ILE A 29 24.39 -16.25 12.26
N PRO A 30 23.09 -15.92 12.19
CA PRO A 30 22.60 -14.91 11.26
C PRO A 30 23.30 -13.55 11.39
N ALA A 31 23.67 -12.96 10.25
CA ALA A 31 24.38 -11.67 10.16
C ALA A 31 23.73 -10.53 10.97
N ARG A 32 22.41 -10.59 11.20
CA ARG A 32 21.64 -9.62 11.99
C ARG A 32 22.14 -9.45 13.43
N PHE A 33 22.86 -10.42 13.99
CA PHE A 33 23.39 -10.34 15.35
C PHE A 33 24.80 -9.74 15.42
N TYR A 34 25.52 -9.70 14.29
CA TYR A 34 26.87 -9.13 14.22
C TYR A 34 26.88 -7.74 13.62
N LEU A 35 26.03 -7.47 12.62
CA LEU A 35 25.92 -6.14 12.02
C LEU A 35 24.88 -5.31 12.79
N PRO A 36 25.21 -4.06 13.19
CA PRO A 36 24.24 -3.13 13.72
C PRO A 36 23.10 -2.94 12.72
N THR A 37 21.88 -3.34 13.08
CA THR A 37 20.70 -2.94 12.33
C THR A 37 20.38 -1.51 12.73
N ASP A 38 20.81 -0.55 11.91
CA ASP A 38 20.43 0.84 12.14
C ASP A 38 18.91 0.96 11.93
N ASP A 39 18.14 0.89 13.01
CA ASP A 39 16.70 1.17 13.01
C ASP A 39 16.39 2.60 12.49
N ARG A 40 17.44 3.44 12.41
CA ARG A 40 17.47 4.78 11.83
C ARG A 40 17.37 4.79 10.31
N GLU A 41 17.76 3.72 9.62
CA GLU A 41 17.62 3.59 8.16
C GLU A 41 16.17 3.35 7.74
N LYS A 42 15.30 2.99 8.69
CA LYS A 42 13.88 2.79 8.40
C LYS A 42 13.25 4.15 8.10
N PRO A 43 12.81 4.41 6.86
CA PRO A 43 12.37 5.75 6.48
C PRO A 43 11.16 6.15 7.31
N TRP A 44 11.36 7.10 8.23
CA TRP A 44 10.28 7.62 9.05
C TRP A 44 9.42 8.56 8.20
N PHE A 45 8.27 8.07 7.75
CA PHE A 45 7.43 8.82 6.82
C PHE A 45 6.59 9.93 7.49
N GLN A 46 6.70 10.16 8.81
CA GLN A 46 5.96 11.28 9.43
C GLN A 46 6.60 12.62 9.05
N GLY A 47 5.78 13.68 8.97
CA GLY A 47 6.23 15.01 8.56
C GLY A 47 6.31 15.25 7.04
N LEU A 48 6.46 14.22 6.20
CA LEU A 48 6.49 14.42 4.74
C LEU A 48 5.13 14.82 4.14
N SER A 49 5.16 15.59 3.05
CA SER A 49 3.97 15.94 2.26
C SER A 49 3.34 14.69 1.63
N ARG A 50 2.07 14.78 1.19
CA ARG A 50 1.34 13.61 0.66
C ARG A 50 1.97 13.04 -0.62
N SER A 51 2.53 13.89 -1.48
CA SER A 51 3.26 13.49 -2.69
C SER A 51 4.61 12.86 -2.35
N ALA A 52 5.37 13.47 -1.43
CA ALA A 52 6.66 12.94 -0.97
C ALA A 52 6.51 11.60 -0.24
N LYS A 53 5.45 11.41 0.55
CA LYS A 53 5.10 10.11 1.15
C LYS A 53 4.80 9.05 0.10
N ALA A 54 4.18 9.43 -1.02
CA ALA A 54 3.83 8.50 -2.09
C ALA A 54 5.06 8.05 -2.88
N SER A 55 5.99 8.98 -3.19
CA SER A 55 7.26 8.65 -3.84
C SER A 55 8.13 7.76 -2.95
N ALA A 56 8.33 8.14 -1.68
CA ALA A 56 9.16 7.37 -0.75
C ALA A 56 8.60 5.96 -0.49
N LYS A 57 7.26 5.79 -0.44
CA LYS A 57 6.63 4.46 -0.38
C LYS A 57 6.79 3.65 -1.67
N LYS A 58 6.83 4.31 -2.83
CA LYS A 58 7.06 3.65 -4.12
C LYS A 58 8.50 3.13 -4.18
N GLU A 59 9.46 3.95 -3.80
CA GLU A 59 10.88 3.58 -3.69
C GLU A 59 11.08 2.42 -2.72
N SER A 60 10.48 2.48 -1.52
CA SER A 60 10.54 1.35 -0.57
C SER A 60 10.01 0.04 -1.17
N ARG A 61 8.89 0.10 -1.92
CA ARG A 61 8.34 -1.09 -2.60
C ARG A 61 9.24 -1.59 -3.72
N GLU A 62 9.91 -0.70 -4.44
CA GLU A 62 10.86 -1.06 -5.50
C GLU A 62 12.14 -1.68 -4.90
N ASN A 63 12.64 -1.12 -3.80
CA ASN A 63 13.79 -1.65 -3.05
C ASN A 63 13.49 -3.04 -2.49
N ILE A 64 12.30 -3.27 -1.91
CA ILE A 64 11.90 -4.61 -1.43
C ILE A 64 11.83 -5.61 -2.59
N LYS A 65 11.33 -5.20 -3.77
CA LYS A 65 11.29 -6.07 -4.95
C LYS A 65 12.69 -6.37 -5.49
N LYS A 66 13.58 -5.38 -5.45
CA LYS A 66 14.97 -5.54 -5.87
C LYS A 66 15.70 -6.49 -4.91
N ALA A 67 15.60 -6.28 -3.60
CA ALA A 67 16.17 -7.17 -2.59
C ALA A 67 15.66 -8.61 -2.71
N ARG A 68 14.38 -8.81 -3.06
CA ARG A 68 13.84 -10.16 -3.34
C ARG A 68 14.43 -10.80 -4.60
N ARG A 69 14.72 -10.01 -5.64
CA ARG A 69 15.41 -10.50 -6.83
C ARG A 69 16.87 -10.83 -6.52
N ASP A 70 17.57 -9.90 -5.88
CA ASP A 70 18.97 -10.06 -5.52
C ASP A 70 19.20 -11.25 -4.58
N ARG A 71 18.23 -11.58 -3.71
CA ARG A 71 18.26 -12.80 -2.87
C ARG A 71 18.26 -14.11 -3.68
N LEU A 72 17.73 -14.09 -4.91
CA LEU A 72 17.66 -15.24 -5.80
C LEU A 72 18.79 -15.24 -6.85
N ASP A 73 19.63 -14.20 -6.88
CA ASP A 73 20.78 -14.11 -7.78
C ASP A 73 22.02 -14.74 -7.09
N PRO A 74 22.65 -15.79 -7.65
CA PRO A 74 23.79 -16.45 -7.02
C PRO A 74 25.00 -15.52 -6.85
N GLU A 75 25.26 -14.65 -7.83
CA GLU A 75 26.34 -13.64 -7.83
C GLU A 75 26.19 -12.59 -6.72
N LYS A 76 24.98 -12.39 -6.20
CA LYS A 76 24.69 -11.39 -5.15
C LYS A 76 24.41 -12.01 -3.78
N SER A 77 24.41 -13.34 -3.69
CA SER A 77 24.36 -14.02 -2.41
C SER A 77 25.58 -13.60 -1.58
N SER A 78 25.38 -13.24 -0.33
CA SER A 78 26.46 -12.80 0.58
C SER A 78 26.40 -13.60 1.85
N THR A 79 27.54 -14.12 2.27
CA THR A 79 27.69 -14.82 3.56
C THR A 79 27.75 -13.80 4.70
N THR A 80 27.59 -14.26 5.94
CA THR A 80 27.69 -13.38 7.12
C THR A 80 29.09 -12.79 7.25
N LEU A 81 30.12 -13.56 6.92
CA LEU A 81 31.52 -13.13 6.87
C LEU A 81 31.76 -12.09 5.77
N ASP A 82 31.18 -12.26 4.59
CA ASP A 82 31.31 -11.27 3.51
C ASP A 82 30.69 -9.93 3.89
N LEU A 83 29.55 -9.95 4.58
CA LEU A 83 28.90 -8.74 5.09
C LEU A 83 29.76 -8.06 6.17
N LEU A 84 30.39 -8.85 7.04
CA LEU A 84 31.28 -8.33 8.09
C LEU A 84 32.54 -7.71 7.48
N LYS A 85 33.18 -8.39 6.51
CA LYS A 85 34.34 -7.86 5.77
C LYS A 85 33.98 -6.54 5.07
N LYS A 86 32.85 -6.50 4.34
CA LYS A 86 32.34 -5.27 3.71
C LYS A 86 32.11 -4.14 4.72
N SER A 87 31.61 -4.44 5.92
CA SER A 87 31.40 -3.43 6.96
C SER A 87 32.73 -2.88 7.51
N ILE A 88 33.73 -3.75 7.69
CA ILE A 88 35.07 -3.37 8.14
C ILE A 88 35.77 -2.52 7.08
N ASP A 89 35.67 -2.92 5.81
CA ASP A 89 36.26 -2.17 4.70
C ASP A 89 35.57 -0.82 4.52
N ALA A 90 34.24 -0.75 4.64
CA ALA A 90 33.51 0.52 4.64
C ALA A 90 33.90 1.43 5.82
N GLU A 91 34.14 0.88 7.01
CA GLU A 91 34.65 1.66 8.16
C GLU A 91 36.10 2.11 7.97
N ARG A 92 36.95 1.29 7.34
CA ARG A 92 38.32 1.67 6.96
C ARG A 92 38.30 2.80 5.93
N GLU A 93 37.47 2.70 4.90
CA GLU A 93 37.28 3.76 3.90
C GLU A 93 36.73 5.04 4.53
N LYS A 94 35.76 4.95 5.45
CA LYS A 94 35.28 6.12 6.21
C LYS A 94 36.39 6.75 7.04
N ARG A 95 37.24 5.96 7.70
CA ARG A 95 38.37 6.44 8.49
C ARG A 95 39.43 7.11 7.60
N GLN A 96 39.77 6.49 6.47
CA GLN A 96 40.71 7.05 5.50
C GLN A 96 40.16 8.34 4.87
N ASN A 97 38.87 8.40 4.57
CA ASN A 97 38.22 9.63 4.10
C ASN A 97 38.11 10.70 5.20
N ALA A 98 37.96 10.32 6.48
CA ALA A 98 37.96 11.26 7.60
C ALA A 98 39.36 11.81 7.89
N GLU A 99 40.41 10.99 7.83
CA GLU A 99 41.81 11.43 7.90
C GLU A 99 42.23 12.26 6.67
N GLY A 100 41.64 12.00 5.49
CA GLY A 100 41.82 12.83 4.30
C GLY A 100 41.13 14.21 4.35
N VAL A 101 40.24 14.45 5.32
CA VAL A 101 39.55 15.74 5.50
C VAL A 101 40.22 16.60 6.58
N GLU A 102 41.04 16.05 7.47
CA GLU A 102 41.85 16.84 8.42
C GLU A 102 43.12 17.45 7.79
N ALA A 103 43.51 17.01 6.59
CA ALA A 103 44.63 17.60 5.82
C ALA A 103 44.18 18.48 4.65
N GLY A 104 42.90 18.89 4.60
CA GLY A 104 42.33 19.68 3.50
C GLY A 104 41.36 20.76 3.99
N GLU A 105 41.82 22.01 3.93
CA GLU A 105 41.04 23.25 3.99
C GLU A 105 40.64 23.80 5.38
N ASN A 106 41.66 24.22 6.13
CA ASN A 106 41.61 25.57 6.72
C ASN A 106 41.67 26.63 5.59
N ARG A 107 40.67 26.63 4.68
CA ARG A 107 40.44 27.81 3.84
C ARG A 107 39.90 28.86 4.79
N THR A 108 40.73 29.84 5.13
CA THR A 108 40.29 31.06 5.79
C THR A 108 39.17 31.67 4.95
N VAL A 109 37.91 31.44 5.34
CA VAL A 109 36.73 32.01 4.67
C VAL A 109 36.92 33.52 4.68
N THR A 110 37.17 34.11 3.52
CA THR A 110 37.29 35.55 3.42
C THR A 110 35.93 36.18 3.71
N TYR A 111 35.94 37.36 4.32
CA TYR A 111 34.71 38.05 4.74
C TYR A 111 33.71 38.24 3.57
N GLU A 112 34.21 38.35 2.34
CA GLU A 112 33.41 38.47 1.13
C GLU A 112 32.70 37.16 0.74
N GLU A 113 33.35 36.01 0.90
CA GLU A 113 32.71 34.71 0.73
C GLU A 113 31.58 34.51 1.75
N LEU A 114 31.78 34.96 2.99
CA LEU A 114 30.73 34.89 4.01
C LEU A 114 29.53 35.79 3.66
N ARG A 115 29.78 37.00 3.15
CA ARG A 115 28.73 37.93 2.68
C ARG A 115 27.95 37.39 1.49
N THR A 116 28.63 36.78 0.53
CA THR A 116 27.97 36.19 -0.66
C THR A 116 27.14 34.98 -0.28
N ARG A 117 27.64 34.11 0.61
CA ARG A 117 26.89 32.97 1.15
C ARG A 117 25.67 33.41 1.95
N LEU A 118 25.80 34.48 2.74
CA LEU A 118 24.67 35.08 3.46
C LEU A 118 23.62 35.63 2.50
N ARG A 119 24.02 36.35 1.44
CA ARG A 119 23.09 36.84 0.40
C ARG A 119 22.35 35.70 -0.28
N GLN A 120 23.07 34.67 -0.72
CA GLN A 120 22.46 33.48 -1.33
C GLN A 120 21.47 32.78 -0.37
N LYS A 121 21.78 32.71 0.93
CA LYS A 121 20.88 32.16 1.94
C LYS A 121 19.63 33.02 2.14
N ILE A 122 19.79 34.35 2.17
CA ILE A 122 18.68 35.30 2.27
C ILE A 122 17.77 35.20 1.04
N ASP A 123 18.35 35.11 -0.17
CA ASP A 123 17.60 34.99 -1.42
C ASP A 123 16.83 33.67 -1.48
N GLN A 124 17.45 32.55 -1.10
CA GLN A 124 16.73 31.28 -0.95
C GLN A 124 15.54 31.39 0.01
N LEU A 125 15.72 32.05 1.16
CA LEU A 125 14.63 32.27 2.14
C LEU A 125 13.56 33.25 1.65
N ARG A 126 13.91 34.20 0.78
CA ARG A 126 12.96 35.12 0.13
C ARG A 126 12.18 34.38 -0.95
N SER A 127 12.83 33.60 -1.81
CA SER A 127 12.17 32.75 -2.81
C SER A 127 11.23 31.72 -2.17
N ASN A 128 11.62 31.11 -1.05
CA ASN A 128 10.75 30.17 -0.33
C ASN A 128 9.53 30.86 0.32
N ARG A 129 9.61 32.16 0.62
CA ARG A 129 8.49 32.97 1.16
C ARG A 129 7.59 33.52 0.04
N ASN A 130 8.16 33.90 -1.10
CA ASN A 130 7.44 34.44 -2.25
C ASN A 130 6.77 33.37 -3.15
N ALA A 131 6.87 32.08 -2.81
CA ALA A 131 6.12 31.02 -3.51
C ALA A 131 4.60 31.02 -3.20
N LYS A 132 4.10 31.99 -2.41
CA LYS A 132 2.68 32.12 -2.02
C LYS A 132 2.21 33.59 -1.93
N SER A 133 2.42 34.41 -2.95
CA SER A 133 1.63 35.64 -3.14
C SER A 133 1.81 36.23 -4.55
N ASP A 134 0.73 36.08 -5.31
CA ASP A 134 0.22 36.83 -6.47
C ASP A 134 0.91 36.93 -7.84
N GLU A 135 0.11 36.49 -8.82
CA GLU A 135 -0.28 37.08 -10.11
C GLU A 135 0.78 37.75 -11.01
N ASN A 136 1.21 36.97 -12.02
CA ASN A 136 1.12 37.24 -13.47
C ASN A 136 2.34 36.68 -14.19
N GLN A 137 2.20 35.47 -14.72
CA GLN A 137 2.75 35.09 -16.02
C GLN A 137 2.10 33.77 -16.44
N ASP A 138 1.40 33.79 -17.57
CA ASP A 138 0.94 32.61 -18.29
C ASP A 138 2.10 31.65 -18.60
N PRO A 139 1.87 30.33 -18.48
CA PRO A 139 2.35 29.44 -19.53
C PRO A 139 1.19 28.58 -20.03
N ALA A 140 0.39 29.19 -20.91
CA ALA A 140 -0.21 28.47 -22.01
C ALA A 140 0.90 28.07 -23.00
N GLN A 141 1.52 26.92 -22.77
CA GLN A 141 1.96 25.93 -23.76
C GLN A 141 2.78 24.85 -23.02
N GLU A 142 2.79 23.63 -23.56
CA GLU A 142 3.59 22.50 -23.07
C GLU A 142 3.06 21.62 -21.92
N LYS A 143 1.81 21.13 -22.00
CA LYS A 143 1.45 19.75 -21.54
C LYS A 143 0.39 19.09 -22.44
N LYS A 144 0.70 18.92 -23.72
CA LYS A 144 -0.02 18.03 -24.66
C LYS A 144 0.94 17.04 -25.32
N SER A 145 1.58 16.18 -24.54
CA SER A 145 2.31 15.01 -25.05
C SER A 145 2.58 14.01 -23.92
N GLY A 146 1.54 13.28 -23.52
CA GLY A 146 1.67 12.28 -22.45
C GLY A 146 0.51 11.31 -22.38
N LYS A 147 -0.10 10.99 -23.52
CA LYS A 147 -1.15 9.98 -23.61
C LYS A 147 -0.89 9.10 -24.82
N ARG A 148 -0.04 8.08 -24.63
CA ARG A 148 -0.06 6.77 -25.33
C ARG A 148 1.16 5.94 -24.92
N LYS A 149 0.90 4.91 -24.11
CA LYS A 149 1.43 3.53 -24.17
C LYS A 149 1.38 2.90 -22.77
N ARG A 150 0.29 2.19 -22.49
CA ARG A 150 0.32 0.95 -21.70
C ARG A 150 -0.97 0.16 -21.96
N GLU A 151 -1.08 -0.33 -23.18
CA GLU A 151 -1.77 -1.60 -23.46
C GLU A 151 -0.72 -2.71 -23.31
N GLY A 152 -1.12 -3.82 -22.70
CA GLY A 152 -0.27 -4.97 -22.41
C GLY A 152 -0.26 -5.31 -20.92
N GLU A 153 -0.76 -6.51 -20.59
CA GLU A 153 -0.81 -7.17 -19.27
C GLU A 153 -1.95 -6.80 -18.31
N LYS A 154 -3.21 -6.93 -18.73
CA LYS A 154 -4.32 -7.35 -17.84
C LYS A 154 -5.41 -8.13 -18.59
N GLU A 155 -5.00 -9.14 -19.34
CA GLU A 155 -5.89 -10.21 -19.80
C GLU A 155 -5.29 -11.52 -19.31
N GLN A 156 -5.90 -12.05 -18.24
CA GLN A 156 -5.85 -13.42 -17.70
C GLN A 156 -6.07 -13.39 -16.17
N LYS A 157 -7.22 -12.84 -15.73
CA LYS A 157 -7.80 -13.14 -14.40
C LYS A 157 -9.23 -12.61 -14.22
N LYS A 158 -10.07 -12.73 -15.26
CA LYS A 158 -11.50 -12.37 -15.22
C LYS A 158 -12.35 -13.32 -16.07
N VAL A 159 -12.26 -14.63 -15.82
CA VAL A 159 -13.25 -15.60 -16.35
C VAL A 159 -13.66 -16.66 -15.28
N LYS A 160 -13.29 -16.50 -14.00
CA LYS A 160 -13.62 -17.52 -12.97
C LYS A 160 -14.32 -17.00 -11.72
N LEU A 161 -15.16 -15.96 -11.87
CA LEU A 161 -15.89 -15.31 -10.76
C LEU A 161 -17.29 -14.82 -11.18
N LYS A 162 -17.98 -15.58 -12.05
CA LYS A 162 -19.33 -15.23 -12.52
C LYS A 162 -20.28 -16.42 -12.75
N LEU A 163 -20.03 -17.55 -12.09
CA LEU A 163 -20.94 -18.72 -12.09
C LEU A 163 -21.01 -19.33 -10.68
N LYS A 164 -21.15 -18.48 -9.65
CA LYS A 164 -21.39 -18.87 -8.25
C LYS A 164 -22.07 -17.70 -7.52
N GLU A 165 -23.24 -17.31 -7.98
CA GLU A 165 -24.07 -16.31 -7.25
C GLU A 165 -25.58 -16.61 -7.36
N ASP A 166 -25.98 -17.80 -7.83
CA ASP A 166 -27.40 -18.19 -7.93
C ASP A 166 -27.69 -19.60 -7.32
N GLU A 167 -26.87 -20.07 -6.36
CA GLU A 167 -27.04 -21.41 -5.75
C GLU A 167 -26.77 -21.40 -4.22
N GLU A 168 -27.12 -20.30 -3.53
CA GLU A 168 -26.94 -20.16 -2.07
C GLU A 168 -28.26 -19.83 -1.33
N GLU A 169 -29.43 -20.26 -1.85
CA GLU A 169 -30.72 -20.11 -1.14
C GLU A 169 -31.45 -21.44 -0.81
N GLU A 170 -30.88 -22.62 -1.06
CA GLU A 170 -31.55 -23.91 -0.76
C GLU A 170 -30.82 -24.86 0.22
N GLU A 171 -29.71 -24.47 0.86
CA GLU A 171 -28.97 -25.36 1.78
C GLU A 171 -28.96 -24.93 3.26
N GLU A 172 -30.04 -24.30 3.76
CA GLU A 172 -30.20 -24.06 5.23
C GLU A 172 -31.10 -25.10 5.95
N GLU A 173 -31.70 -26.08 5.25
CA GLU A 173 -32.55 -27.10 5.90
C GLU A 173 -31.93 -28.51 6.08
N GLU A 174 -30.70 -28.78 5.62
CA GLU A 174 -30.07 -30.11 5.78
C GLU A 174 -28.95 -30.20 6.84
N GLU A 175 -28.73 -29.17 7.67
CA GLU A 175 -27.82 -29.27 8.84
C GLU A 175 -28.47 -29.99 10.04
N LYS A 176 -29.00 -31.20 9.82
CA LYS A 176 -29.23 -32.19 10.89
C LYS A 176 -28.98 -33.58 10.34
N LYS A 177 -27.82 -34.13 10.74
CA LYS A 177 -27.31 -35.50 10.56
C LYS A 177 -26.30 -35.63 9.41
N LYS A 178 -25.02 -35.62 9.76
CA LYS A 178 -23.99 -36.57 9.27
C LYS A 178 -22.72 -36.40 10.10
N GLU A 179 -22.56 -37.31 11.05
CA GLU A 179 -21.30 -37.53 11.75
C GLU A 179 -20.40 -38.42 10.88
N LEU A 180 -19.14 -38.00 10.75
CA LEU A 180 -17.92 -38.81 10.53
C LEU A 180 -17.68 -39.48 9.16
N ASP A 181 -16.91 -38.80 8.30
CA ASP A 181 -15.87 -39.43 7.47
C ASP A 181 -14.69 -38.46 7.24
N PRO A 182 -13.47 -38.73 7.77
CA PRO A 182 -12.29 -37.88 7.55
C PRO A 182 -11.64 -38.05 6.16
N SER A 183 -12.18 -38.92 5.29
CA SER A 183 -11.62 -39.21 3.96
C SER A 183 -12.02 -38.21 2.86
N SER A 184 -12.92 -37.27 3.10
CA SER A 184 -13.40 -36.31 2.08
C SER A 184 -12.69 -34.96 2.13
N VAL A 185 -11.37 -34.95 2.34
CA VAL A 185 -10.57 -33.73 2.17
C VAL A 185 -10.61 -33.35 0.69
N ASP A 186 -11.55 -32.46 0.35
CA ASP A 186 -11.79 -31.97 -1.00
C ASP A 186 -10.64 -31.05 -1.44
N LEU A 187 -9.55 -31.69 -1.89
CA LEU A 187 -8.33 -31.04 -2.37
C LEU A 187 -8.55 -30.50 -3.79
N THR A 188 -9.16 -29.32 -3.88
CA THR A 188 -9.21 -28.58 -5.14
C THR A 188 -7.89 -27.84 -5.37
N PHE A 189 -7.32 -27.99 -6.58
CA PHE A 189 -6.06 -27.35 -6.97
C PHE A 189 -6.12 -25.83 -6.77
N GLY A 190 -5.41 -25.36 -5.74
CA GLY A 190 -5.26 -23.94 -5.40
C GLY A 190 -5.89 -23.49 -4.08
N TYR A 191 -6.60 -24.35 -3.33
CA TYR A 191 -7.13 -24.00 -2.02
C TYR A 191 -6.94 -25.15 -1.01
N VAL A 192 -5.95 -25.02 -0.13
CA VAL A 192 -5.81 -25.86 1.06
C VAL A 192 -6.61 -25.18 2.16
N LYS A 193 -7.72 -25.79 2.59
CA LYS A 193 -8.43 -25.36 3.81
C LYS A 193 -7.59 -25.75 5.01
N ILE A 194 -6.71 -24.86 5.44
CA ILE A 194 -6.05 -24.95 6.73
C ILE A 194 -7.08 -24.49 7.76
N ASP A 195 -7.43 -25.35 8.71
CA ASP A 195 -8.26 -24.98 9.86
C ASP A 195 -7.48 -24.01 10.75
N ASP A 196 -7.50 -22.74 10.37
CA ASP A 196 -6.98 -21.64 11.16
C ASP A 196 -7.85 -21.50 12.42
N GLY A 197 -7.25 -21.80 13.57
CA GLY A 197 -7.89 -21.84 14.88
C GLY A 197 -8.93 -20.74 15.12
N LYS A 198 -10.10 -21.16 15.63
CA LYS A 198 -11.27 -20.37 16.05
C LYS A 198 -11.01 -18.86 16.07
N ARG A 199 -11.38 -18.17 14.98
CA ARG A 199 -11.39 -16.71 14.88
C ARG A 199 -12.03 -16.13 16.14
N LYS A 200 -11.36 -15.18 16.81
CA LYS A 200 -11.92 -14.51 18.00
C LYS A 200 -13.32 -14.00 17.63
N ARG A 201 -14.34 -14.52 18.32
CA ARG A 201 -15.74 -14.16 18.08
C ARG A 201 -15.84 -12.64 18.11
N LYS A 202 -16.44 -12.06 17.07
CA LYS A 202 -16.75 -10.63 17.03
C LYS A 202 -17.58 -10.32 18.28
N GLY A 203 -17.13 -9.35 19.08
CA GLY A 203 -17.84 -8.95 20.29
C GLY A 203 -19.30 -8.59 20.00
N LEU A 204 -20.12 -8.51 21.05
CA LEU A 204 -21.54 -8.13 20.93
C LEU A 204 -21.71 -6.89 20.04
N SER A 205 -22.76 -6.90 19.18
CA SER A 205 -23.11 -5.73 18.35
C SER A 205 -23.19 -4.46 19.19
N LYS A 206 -22.81 -3.31 18.63
CA LYS A 206 -22.82 -2.00 19.31
C LYS A 206 -24.22 -1.64 19.84
N GLU A 207 -25.28 -2.08 19.15
CA GLU A 207 -26.66 -1.91 19.61
C GLU A 207 -26.95 -2.72 20.88
N LYS A 208 -26.47 -3.96 20.93
CA LYS A 208 -26.55 -4.81 22.14
C LYS A 208 -25.71 -4.23 23.28
N GLN A 209 -24.56 -3.62 22.98
CA GLN A 209 -23.75 -2.91 23.99
C GLN A 209 -24.47 -1.67 24.52
N LEU A 210 -25.11 -0.90 23.64
CA LEU A 210 -25.90 0.27 24.03
C LEU A 210 -27.08 -0.13 24.92
N ALA A 211 -27.84 -1.16 24.54
CA ALA A 211 -28.95 -1.66 25.34
C ALA A 211 -28.49 -2.15 26.72
N LYS A 212 -27.33 -2.83 26.79
CA LYS A 212 -26.73 -3.23 28.08
C LYS A 212 -26.30 -2.02 28.90
N ALA A 213 -25.68 -1.03 28.27
CA ALA A 213 -25.26 0.21 28.93
C ALA A 213 -26.44 1.03 29.47
N GLU A 214 -27.56 1.09 28.74
CA GLU A 214 -28.79 1.77 29.19
C GLU A 214 -29.43 1.04 30.38
N LYS A 215 -29.56 -0.29 30.30
CA LYS A 215 -30.04 -1.11 31.44
C LYS A 215 -29.16 -0.97 32.67
N LEU A 216 -27.84 -0.91 32.49
CA LEU A 216 -26.89 -0.67 33.58
C LEU A 216 -26.99 0.74 34.15
N LYS A 217 -27.39 1.74 33.35
CA LYS A 217 -27.67 3.08 33.86
C LYS A 217 -28.96 3.11 34.66
N GLU A 218 -30.02 2.50 34.15
CA GLU A 218 -31.31 2.39 34.85
C GLU A 218 -31.12 1.72 36.21
N ALA A 219 -30.46 0.56 36.26
CA ALA A 219 -30.20 -0.17 37.51
C ALA A 219 -29.27 0.56 38.51
N LYS A 220 -28.53 1.59 38.07
CA LYS A 220 -27.71 2.44 38.96
C LYS A 220 -28.50 3.62 39.53
N MET A 221 -29.61 3.99 38.91
CA MET A 221 -30.46 5.10 39.35
C MET A 221 -31.49 4.67 40.41
N ASP A 222 -31.64 3.37 40.68
CA ASP A 222 -32.50 2.86 41.75
C ASP A 222 -31.97 3.28 43.14
N PRO A 223 -32.80 3.87 44.03
CA PRO A 223 -32.32 4.49 45.28
C PRO A 223 -31.78 3.50 46.31
N GLU A 224 -32.34 2.29 46.40
CA GLU A 224 -31.92 1.29 47.41
C GLU A 224 -30.84 0.34 46.89
N LYS A 225 -30.98 -0.10 45.64
CA LYS A 225 -30.12 -1.14 45.03
C LYS A 225 -29.03 -0.54 44.14
N GLY A 226 -29.18 0.71 43.71
CA GLY A 226 -28.27 1.37 42.78
C GLY A 226 -26.85 1.52 43.30
N GLU A 227 -26.67 1.83 44.59
CA GLU A 227 -25.34 1.89 45.19
C GLU A 227 -24.63 0.54 45.20
N ILE A 228 -25.36 -0.52 45.54
CA ILE A 228 -24.84 -1.89 45.59
C ILE A 228 -24.49 -2.36 44.17
N VAL A 229 -25.37 -2.10 43.19
CA VAL A 229 -25.15 -2.41 41.78
C VAL A 229 -23.97 -1.61 41.22
N SER A 230 -23.87 -0.33 41.56
CA SER A 230 -22.77 0.54 41.15
C SER A 230 -21.42 0.04 41.67
N LYS A 231 -21.34 -0.28 42.97
CA LYS A 231 -20.14 -0.86 43.60
C LYS A 231 -19.78 -2.21 42.96
N LYS A 232 -20.73 -3.15 42.84
CA LYS A 232 -20.47 -4.45 42.20
C LYS A 232 -19.99 -4.31 40.76
N HIS A 233 -20.61 -3.43 39.99
CA HIS A 233 -20.24 -3.18 38.60
C HIS A 233 -18.87 -2.50 38.47
N SER A 234 -18.53 -1.56 39.37
CA SER A 234 -17.23 -0.87 39.32
C SER A 234 -16.08 -1.84 39.58
N TRP A 235 -16.22 -2.71 40.58
CA TRP A 235 -15.24 -3.77 40.87
C TRP A 235 -15.14 -4.78 39.73
N SER A 236 -16.27 -5.27 39.21
CA SER A 236 -16.28 -6.20 38.07
C SER A 236 -15.65 -5.60 36.80
N ALA A 237 -15.92 -4.32 36.51
CA ALA A 237 -15.32 -3.61 35.40
C ALA A 237 -13.81 -3.39 35.61
N ALA A 238 -13.36 -3.12 36.84
CA ALA A 238 -11.94 -2.99 37.17
C ALA A 238 -11.19 -4.31 36.96
N VAL A 239 -11.76 -5.43 37.43
CA VAL A 239 -11.22 -6.79 37.20
C VAL A 239 -11.15 -7.07 35.70
N SER A 240 -12.24 -6.83 34.95
CA SER A 240 -12.28 -7.04 33.51
C SER A 240 -11.21 -6.23 32.77
N ARG A 241 -11.00 -4.97 33.16
CA ARG A 241 -9.92 -4.13 32.61
C ARG A 241 -8.53 -4.67 32.97
N ALA A 242 -8.32 -5.13 34.20
CA ALA A 242 -7.07 -5.75 34.63
C ALA A 242 -6.77 -7.04 33.86
N THR A 243 -7.79 -7.84 33.52
CA THR A 243 -7.65 -9.01 32.63
C THR A 243 -7.41 -8.65 31.16
N GLY A 244 -7.41 -7.36 30.79
CA GLY A 244 -7.17 -6.88 29.43
C GLY A 244 -8.41 -6.78 28.54
N VAL A 245 -9.62 -6.97 29.09
CA VAL A 245 -10.87 -6.81 28.33
C VAL A 245 -11.22 -5.33 28.20
N LYS A 246 -11.44 -4.86 26.96
CA LYS A 246 -11.83 -3.47 26.69
C LYS A 246 -13.32 -3.24 26.94
N VAL A 247 -13.63 -2.75 28.13
CA VAL A 247 -14.99 -2.46 28.61
C VAL A 247 -15.55 -1.17 27.98
N HIS A 248 -16.74 -1.23 27.36
CA HIS A 248 -17.42 -0.10 26.72
C HIS A 248 -18.86 0.04 27.26
N ASP A 249 -19.04 0.77 28.36
CA ASP A 249 -20.33 0.85 29.06
C ASP A 249 -21.00 2.23 28.97
N ASP A 250 -20.39 3.19 28.27
CA ASP A 250 -20.92 4.54 28.15
C ASP A 250 -21.88 4.67 26.96
N PRO A 251 -23.19 4.90 27.18
CA PRO A 251 -24.16 4.95 26.09
C PRO A 251 -23.99 6.20 25.22
N ARG A 252 -23.40 7.29 25.74
CA ARG A 252 -23.09 8.50 24.96
C ARG A 252 -22.06 8.19 23.87
N ILE A 253 -20.95 7.56 24.24
CA ILE A 253 -19.86 7.20 23.32
C ILE A 253 -20.35 6.14 22.32
N LEU A 254 -21.15 5.16 22.78
CA LEU A 254 -21.76 4.17 21.89
C LEU A 254 -22.69 4.82 20.85
N LYS A 255 -23.56 5.75 21.26
CA LYS A 255 -24.42 6.53 20.34
C LYS A 255 -23.61 7.34 19.33
N GLU A 256 -22.53 8.00 19.75
CA GLU A 256 -21.63 8.72 18.83
C GLU A 256 -20.94 7.80 17.85
N SER A 257 -20.47 6.64 18.30
CA SER A 257 -19.82 5.65 17.43
C SER A 257 -20.78 5.14 16.35
N MET A 258 -22.05 4.93 16.70
CA MET A 258 -23.11 4.55 15.77
C MET A 258 -23.39 5.69 14.77
N ARG A 259 -23.44 6.94 15.23
CA ARG A 259 -23.61 8.12 14.34
C ARG A 259 -22.45 8.24 13.34
N LYS A 260 -21.20 8.05 13.79
CA LYS A 260 -20.02 8.07 12.92
C LYS A 260 -20.06 6.96 11.87
N GLU A 261 -20.49 5.77 12.27
CA GLU A 261 -20.65 4.63 11.35
C GLU A 261 -21.75 4.86 10.31
N LYS A 262 -22.91 5.41 10.71
CA LYS A 262 -23.98 5.79 9.79
C LYS A 262 -23.49 6.81 8.75
N LYS A 263 -22.84 7.90 9.19
CA LYS A 263 -22.25 8.90 8.29
C LYS A 263 -21.22 8.31 7.33
N LEU A 264 -20.42 7.34 7.77
CA LEU A 264 -19.46 6.66 6.91
C LEU A 264 -20.19 5.84 5.83
N ARG A 265 -21.22 5.09 6.22
CA ARG A 265 -22.05 4.30 5.29
C ARG A 265 -22.74 5.19 4.27
N GLU A 266 -23.30 6.33 4.69
CA GLU A 266 -23.90 7.34 3.80
C GLU A 266 -22.90 7.84 2.77
N LYS A 267 -21.71 8.31 3.21
CA LYS A 267 -20.64 8.76 2.29
C LYS A 267 -20.22 7.66 1.31
N HIS A 268 -20.10 6.42 1.78
CA HIS A 268 -19.76 5.29 0.91
C HIS A 268 -20.86 5.02 -0.12
N SER A 269 -22.13 5.15 0.29
CA SER A 269 -23.28 4.96 -0.59
C SER A 269 -23.36 6.06 -1.66
N GLU A 270 -23.11 7.32 -1.28
CA GLU A 270 -23.05 8.48 -2.19
C GLU A 270 -21.92 8.31 -3.21
N GLN A 271 -20.72 7.99 -2.74
CA GLN A 271 -19.58 7.72 -3.64
C GLN A 271 -19.85 6.56 -4.60
N TRP A 272 -20.61 5.55 -4.19
CA TRP A 272 -21.02 4.49 -5.11
C TRP A 272 -22.05 5.02 -6.12
N LYS A 273 -23.05 5.78 -5.70
CA LYS A 273 -24.02 6.40 -6.62
C LYS A 273 -23.30 7.26 -7.67
N GLU A 274 -22.39 8.13 -7.25
CA GLU A 274 -21.55 8.94 -8.17
C GLU A 274 -20.75 8.07 -9.15
N ARG A 275 -20.16 6.95 -8.69
CA ARG A 275 -19.46 6.02 -9.58
C ARG A 275 -20.40 5.33 -10.58
N LYS A 276 -21.61 4.97 -10.17
CA LYS A 276 -22.63 4.40 -11.07
C LYS A 276 -23.07 5.44 -12.10
N GLU A 277 -23.32 6.67 -11.67
CA GLU A 277 -23.73 7.78 -12.52
C GLU A 277 -22.65 8.14 -13.55
N THR A 278 -21.39 8.23 -13.15
CA THR A 278 -20.28 8.48 -14.07
C THR A 278 -20.14 7.38 -15.11
N VAL A 279 -20.26 6.11 -14.71
CA VAL A 279 -20.26 4.97 -15.64
C VAL A 279 -21.46 5.05 -16.61
N ASN A 280 -22.65 5.35 -16.11
CA ASN A 280 -23.86 5.49 -16.92
C ASN A 280 -23.75 6.65 -17.90
N LYS A 281 -23.21 7.80 -17.47
CA LYS A 281 -22.96 8.96 -18.33
C LYS A 281 -21.98 8.63 -19.45
N LEU A 282 -20.87 7.96 -19.13
CA LEU A 282 -19.91 7.52 -20.15
C LEU A 282 -20.54 6.53 -21.15
N LYS A 283 -21.43 5.65 -20.68
CA LYS A 283 -22.19 4.72 -21.52
C LYS A 283 -23.15 5.48 -22.44
N SER A 284 -23.94 6.42 -21.90
CA SER A 284 -24.88 7.23 -22.68
C SER A 284 -24.17 8.12 -23.69
N ASP A 285 -23.05 8.74 -23.33
CA ASP A 285 -22.28 9.59 -24.23
C ASP A 285 -21.70 8.78 -25.39
N ARG A 286 -21.25 7.55 -25.13
CA ARG A 286 -20.78 6.64 -26.18
C ARG A 286 -21.94 6.19 -27.08
N GLN A 287 -23.12 5.95 -26.52
CA GLN A 287 -24.32 5.61 -27.31
C GLN A 287 -24.78 6.79 -28.18
N LYS A 288 -24.82 8.02 -27.63
CA LYS A 288 -25.13 9.24 -28.38
C LYS A 288 -24.17 9.45 -29.56
N LYS A 289 -22.86 9.36 -29.33
CA LYS A 289 -21.87 9.44 -30.43
C LYS A 289 -22.10 8.39 -31.52
N ARG A 290 -22.56 7.19 -31.16
CA ARG A 290 -22.89 6.15 -32.15
C ARG A 290 -24.16 6.52 -32.92
N SER A 291 -25.22 6.98 -32.26
CA SER A 291 -26.45 7.41 -32.94
C SER A 291 -26.19 8.59 -33.88
N ASP A 292 -25.36 9.53 -33.46
CA ASP A 292 -25.01 10.71 -34.25
C ASP A 292 -24.19 10.31 -35.49
N ASN A 293 -23.17 9.45 -35.34
CA ASN A 293 -22.42 8.93 -36.49
C ASN A 293 -23.31 8.12 -37.47
N ILE A 294 -24.28 7.37 -36.96
CA ILE A 294 -25.24 6.61 -37.79
C ILE A 294 -26.19 7.57 -38.52
N SER A 295 -26.68 8.61 -37.85
CA SER A 295 -27.57 9.60 -38.44
C SER A 295 -26.83 10.42 -39.49
N GLU A 296 -25.60 10.86 -39.23
CA GLU A 296 -24.72 11.53 -40.19
C GLU A 296 -24.46 10.64 -41.41
N LYS A 297 -24.11 9.36 -41.22
CA LYS A 297 -23.91 8.43 -42.35
C LYS A 297 -25.19 8.25 -43.17
N THR A 298 -26.35 8.27 -42.51
CA THR A 298 -27.66 8.20 -43.18
C THR A 298 -27.95 9.49 -43.97
N GLN A 299 -27.70 10.65 -43.38
CA GLN A 299 -27.83 11.96 -44.04
C GLN A 299 -26.88 12.09 -45.22
N GLN A 300 -25.60 11.68 -45.09
CA GLN A 300 -24.64 11.65 -46.19
C GLN A 300 -25.11 10.75 -47.34
N LYS A 301 -25.68 9.58 -47.04
CA LYS A 301 -26.27 8.71 -48.07
C LYS A 301 -27.45 9.39 -48.78
N LYS A 302 -28.32 10.10 -48.04
CA LYS A 302 -29.42 10.89 -48.62
C LYS A 302 -28.89 12.04 -49.49
N ALA A 303 -27.95 12.84 -48.99
CA ALA A 303 -27.32 13.93 -49.73
C ALA A 303 -26.62 13.44 -51.01
N ARG A 304 -25.89 12.32 -50.97
CA ARG A 304 -25.30 11.70 -52.17
C ARG A 304 -26.35 11.28 -53.20
N LYS A 305 -27.53 10.78 -52.76
CA LYS A 305 -28.64 10.47 -53.68
C LYS A 305 -29.25 11.74 -54.29
N ILE A 306 -29.41 12.80 -53.50
CA ILE A 306 -29.91 14.10 -53.96
C ILE A 306 -28.95 14.70 -54.98
N ALA A 307 -27.66 14.82 -54.65
CA ALA A 307 -26.63 15.35 -55.55
C ALA A 307 -26.52 14.54 -56.87
N LYS A 308 -26.70 13.21 -56.82
CA LYS A 308 -26.77 12.38 -58.04
C LYS A 308 -28.00 12.70 -58.90
N ARG A 309 -29.15 13.00 -58.30
CA ARG A 309 -30.37 13.42 -59.02
C ARG A 309 -30.20 14.81 -59.63
N GLU A 310 -29.68 15.77 -58.86
CA GLU A 310 -29.42 17.13 -59.34
C GLU A 310 -28.43 17.13 -60.51
N LYS A 311 -27.32 16.39 -60.41
CA LYS A 311 -26.37 16.24 -61.54
C LYS A 311 -27.00 15.62 -62.79
N LYS A 312 -27.99 14.73 -62.64
CA LYS A 312 -28.72 14.19 -63.80
C LYS A 312 -29.63 15.25 -64.41
N LEU A 313 -30.35 16.00 -63.57
CA LEU A 313 -31.26 17.05 -64.00
C LEU A 313 -30.51 18.17 -64.75
N THR A 314 -29.38 18.64 -64.21
CA THR A 314 -28.56 19.67 -64.85
C THR A 314 -27.92 19.21 -66.16
N ARG A 315 -27.53 17.93 -66.25
CA ARG A 315 -27.02 17.35 -67.50
C ARG A 315 -28.10 17.22 -68.58
N GLN A 316 -29.33 16.95 -68.19
CA GLN A 316 -30.46 16.89 -69.11
C GLN A 316 -30.85 18.29 -69.62
N SER A 317 -30.85 19.32 -68.75
CA SER A 317 -31.13 20.69 -69.20
C SER A 317 -30.04 21.27 -70.11
N SER A 318 -28.78 20.85 -69.96
CA SER A 318 -27.69 21.29 -70.83
C SER A 318 -27.64 20.56 -72.18
N GLY A 319 -28.22 19.36 -72.28
CA GLY A 319 -28.24 18.54 -73.51
C GLY A 319 -29.48 18.72 -74.39
N SER A 320 -30.47 19.51 -73.97
CA SER A 320 -31.67 19.84 -74.78
C SER A 320 -31.57 21.19 -75.50
N LYS A 321 -30.36 21.70 -75.72
CA LYS A 321 -30.13 23.02 -76.35
C LYS A 321 -29.36 22.97 -77.67
N GLU A 322 -29.28 21.80 -78.30
CA GLU A 322 -28.79 21.64 -79.68
C GLU A 322 -29.92 21.28 -80.63
#